data_AF-A0A1R1AWL2-F1
#
_entry.id   AF-A0A1R1AWL2-F1
#
_cell.length_a   1.000
_cell.length_b   1.000
_cell.length_c   1.000
_cell.angle_alpha   90.00
_cell.angle_beta   90.00
_cell.angle_gamma   90.00
#
_symmetry.space_group_name_H-M   'P 1'
#
loop_
_entity.id
_entity.type
_entity.pdbx_description
1 polymer ?
#
loop_
_entity_poly.entity_id
_entity_poly.type
_entity_poly.pdbx_seq_one_letter_code
_entity_poly.pdbx_strand_id
1 'polypeptide(L)'
;MDMNELEVFSKNTGLSLDEAIELKKHLFLTEHVNMPDTVSGKYYYTGYFHPDMHIAYGWEKALKGELAPNEKAWFRQLADHELAESKLMQDGIPYRKIESWNPKEGLTGRPPIQGAHDLAPPPPKDFPEFSPDETLL
;
A
#
# COMPACT_ATOMS: atom_id res chain seq x y z
N MET A 1 16.51 2.96 8.14
CA MET A 1 15.18 3.11 8.77
C MET A 1 15.38 3.97 10.01
N ASP A 2 14.61 5.04 10.17
CA ASP A 2 14.67 5.93 11.33
C ASP A 2 13.65 5.46 12.38
N MET A 3 14.11 5.09 13.57
CA MET A 3 13.25 4.58 14.64
C MET A 3 12.45 5.68 15.33
N ASN A 4 13.00 6.89 15.45
CA ASN A 4 12.29 8.01 16.07
C ASN A 4 11.08 8.39 15.22
N GLU A 5 11.25 8.40 13.88
CA GLU A 5 10.15 8.61 12.94
C GLU A 5 9.03 7.57 13.16
N LEU A 6 9.38 6.29 13.28
CA LEU A 6 8.41 5.20 13.44
C LEU A 6 7.71 5.21 14.79
N GLU A 7 8.38 5.61 15.87
CA GLU A 7 7.74 5.82 17.17
C GLU A 7 6.73 6.97 17.12
N VAL A 8 7.08 8.08 16.47
CA VAL A 8 6.15 9.21 16.26
C VAL A 8 4.96 8.77 15.42
N PHE A 9 5.20 8.09 14.30
CA PHE A 9 4.17 7.58 13.42
C PHE A 9 3.24 6.58 14.13
N SER A 10 3.79 5.61 14.85
CA SER A 10 3.03 4.63 15.64
C SER A 10 2.13 5.33 16.65
N LYS A 11 2.68 6.26 17.44
CA LYS A 11 1.90 7.04 18.42
C LYS A 11 0.75 7.82 17.75
N ASN A 12 1.04 8.50 16.65
CA ASN A 12 0.10 9.45 16.05
C ASN A 12 -0.97 8.77 15.18
N THR A 13 -0.70 7.58 14.65
CA THR A 13 -1.67 6.75 13.92
C THR A 13 -2.46 5.80 14.82
N GLY A 14 -1.90 5.42 15.98
CA GLY A 14 -2.45 4.40 16.86
C GLY A 14 -2.13 2.96 16.43
N LEU A 15 -1.27 2.76 15.44
CA LEU A 15 -0.69 1.46 15.10
C LEU A 15 0.36 1.08 16.13
N SER A 16 0.59 -0.23 16.34
CA SER A 16 1.76 -0.66 17.12
C SER A 16 3.07 -0.31 16.40
N LEU A 17 4.18 -0.26 17.15
CA LEU A 17 5.48 0.03 16.56
C LEU A 17 5.89 -1.06 15.54
N ASP A 18 5.60 -2.32 15.83
CA ASP A 18 5.87 -3.42 14.91
C ASP A 18 5.08 -3.28 13.61
N GLU A 19 3.79 -2.93 13.68
CA GLU A 19 2.99 -2.66 12.49
C GLU A 19 3.52 -1.46 11.70
N ALA A 20 3.93 -0.39 12.36
CA ALA A 20 4.53 0.77 11.70
C ALA A 20 5.83 0.41 10.96
N ILE A 21 6.68 -0.42 11.57
CA ILE A 21 7.91 -0.94 10.96
C ILE A 21 7.59 -1.76 9.72
N GLU A 22 6.71 -2.76 9.85
CA GLU A 22 6.39 -3.67 8.74
C GLU A 22 5.65 -2.96 7.61
N LEU A 23 4.78 -2.00 7.94
CA LEU A 23 4.10 -1.17 6.96
C LEU A 23 5.09 -0.31 6.16
N LYS A 24 6.06 0.34 6.83
CA LYS A 24 7.12 1.12 6.16
C LYS A 24 7.97 0.26 5.25
N LYS A 25 8.32 -0.96 5.69
CA LYS A 25 9.09 -1.90 4.89
C LYS A 25 8.32 -2.28 3.63
N HIS A 26 7.10 -2.79 3.79
CA HIS A 26 6.26 -3.25 2.68
C HIS A 26 6.01 -2.16 1.63
N LEU A 27 5.63 -0.95 2.08
CA LEU A 27 5.26 0.13 1.17
C LEU A 27 6.45 0.81 0.48
N PHE A 28 7.59 0.97 1.17
CA PHE A 28 8.63 1.90 0.70
C PHE A 28 10.03 1.31 0.59
N LEU A 29 10.38 0.29 1.37
CA LEU A 29 11.77 -0.16 1.50
C LEU A 29 12.02 -1.54 0.90
N THR A 30 10.98 -2.34 0.69
CA THR A 30 11.08 -3.67 0.11
C THR A 30 10.92 -3.58 -1.41
N GLU A 31 11.94 -4.08 -2.11
CA GLU A 31 11.81 -4.42 -3.52
C GLU A 31 11.09 -5.78 -3.62
N HIS A 32 9.92 -5.78 -4.24
CA HIS A 32 9.07 -6.96 -4.32
C HIS A 32 9.39 -7.77 -5.57
N VAL A 33 9.45 -9.09 -5.41
CA VAL A 33 9.49 -10.03 -6.53
C VAL A 33 8.06 -10.32 -7.00
N ASN A 34 7.92 -10.81 -8.24
CA ASN A 34 6.64 -11.17 -8.83
C ASN A 34 5.66 -9.99 -8.99
N MET A 35 6.18 -8.80 -9.25
CA MET A 35 5.39 -7.64 -9.65
C MET A 35 4.94 -7.80 -11.10
N PRO A 36 3.65 -7.73 -11.43
CA PRO A 36 3.17 -7.92 -12.80
C PRO A 36 3.46 -6.69 -13.66
N ASP A 37 3.95 -6.88 -14.88
CA ASP A 37 4.09 -5.81 -15.87
C ASP A 37 2.74 -5.14 -16.15
N THR A 38 2.58 -3.90 -15.70
CA THR A 38 1.36 -3.11 -15.84
C THR A 38 1.16 -2.58 -17.25
N VAL A 39 2.21 -2.56 -18.08
CA VAL A 39 2.19 -1.98 -19.43
C VAL A 39 1.71 -2.99 -20.45
N SER A 40 2.28 -4.20 -20.46
CA SER A 40 1.95 -5.22 -21.47
C SER A 40 1.38 -6.52 -20.93
N GLY A 41 1.42 -6.74 -19.61
CA GLY A 41 0.90 -7.96 -18.99
C GLY A 41 1.62 -9.24 -19.45
N LYS A 42 2.93 -9.17 -19.74
CA LYS A 42 3.67 -10.32 -20.31
C LYS A 42 4.63 -11.02 -19.38
N TYR A 43 5.17 -10.33 -18.39
CA TYR A 43 6.11 -10.92 -17.44
C TYR A 43 5.90 -10.36 -16.03
N TYR A 44 6.43 -11.08 -15.07
CA TYR A 44 6.66 -10.55 -13.74
C TYR A 44 8.08 -9.97 -13.64
N TYR A 45 8.26 -8.94 -12.84
CA TYR A 45 9.53 -8.29 -12.58
C TYR A 45 9.74 -8.09 -11.08
N THR A 46 10.94 -7.63 -10.73
CA THR A 46 11.30 -7.22 -9.38
C THR A 46 11.32 -5.70 -9.32
N GLY A 47 10.63 -5.10 -8.35
CA GLY A 47 10.59 -3.64 -8.22
C GLY A 47 9.79 -3.15 -7.02
N TYR A 48 9.76 -1.84 -6.85
CA TYR A 48 9.00 -1.16 -5.79
C TYR A 48 7.55 -0.91 -6.23
N PHE A 49 6.67 -0.64 -5.27
CA PHE A 49 5.35 -0.12 -5.56
C PHE A 49 5.41 1.27 -6.18
N HIS A 50 4.37 1.61 -6.95
CA HIS A 50 4.16 2.97 -7.40
C HIS A 50 3.80 3.85 -6.19
N PRO A 51 4.35 5.07 -6.10
CA PRO A 51 4.01 5.98 -5.02
C PRO A 51 2.50 6.29 -5.00
N ASP A 52 1.91 6.29 -3.80
CA ASP A 52 0.53 6.72 -3.57
C ASP A 52 0.53 8.02 -2.76
N MET A 53 -0.16 9.04 -3.28
CA MET A 53 -0.16 10.38 -2.70
C MET A 53 -1.02 10.50 -1.44
N HIS A 54 -2.05 9.66 -1.28
CA HIS A 54 -2.86 9.61 -0.07
C HIS A 54 -2.04 9.01 1.08
N ILE A 55 -1.28 7.94 0.81
CA ILE A 55 -0.33 7.37 1.76
C ILE A 55 0.74 8.41 2.13
N ALA A 56 1.38 9.05 1.14
CA ALA A 56 2.42 10.05 1.40
C ALA A 56 1.92 11.22 2.25
N TYR A 57 0.76 11.78 1.90
CA TYR A 57 0.13 12.86 2.66
C TYR A 57 -0.20 12.43 4.10
N GLY A 58 -0.84 11.28 4.26
CA GLY A 58 -1.20 10.74 5.58
C GLY A 58 0.03 10.48 6.44
N TRP A 59 1.11 9.95 5.85
CA TRP A 59 2.37 9.68 6.54
C TRP A 59 3.00 10.97 7.05
N GLU A 60 3.14 11.97 6.18
CA GLU A 60 3.66 13.28 6.59
C GLU A 60 2.81 13.94 7.67
N LYS A 61 1.48 13.86 7.55
CA LYS A 61 0.56 14.42 8.54
C LYS A 61 0.76 13.76 9.90
N ALA A 62 0.89 12.43 9.93
CA ALA A 62 1.16 11.66 11.15
C ALA A 62 2.52 12.02 11.78
N LEU A 63 3.53 12.42 11.01
CA LEU A 63 4.82 12.87 11.56
C LEU A 63 4.73 14.28 12.17
N LYS A 64 3.78 15.11 11.75
CA LYS A 64 3.59 16.48 12.23
C LYS A 64 2.70 16.55 13.48
N GLY A 65 1.82 15.57 13.69
CA GLY A 65 0.94 15.54 14.86
C GLY A 65 0.03 14.31 14.89
N GLU A 66 -0.66 14.16 16.02
CA GLU A 66 -1.64 13.09 16.22
C GLU A 66 -2.81 13.21 15.23
N LEU A 67 -3.17 12.10 14.58
CA LEU A 67 -4.22 12.07 13.58
C LEU A 67 -5.63 12.11 14.20
N ALA A 68 -6.59 12.63 13.44
CA ALA A 68 -8.00 12.61 13.82
C ALA A 68 -8.55 11.17 13.82
N PRO A 69 -9.66 10.88 14.55
CA PRO A 69 -10.17 9.51 14.67
C PRO A 69 -10.47 8.80 13.33
N ASN A 70 -10.98 9.50 12.33
CA ASN A 70 -11.23 8.97 10.98
C ASN A 70 -9.94 8.66 10.21
N GLU A 71 -8.89 9.46 10.39
CA GLU A 71 -7.58 9.25 9.78
C GLU A 71 -6.82 8.09 10.43
N LYS A 72 -6.96 7.92 11.76
CA LYS A 72 -6.47 6.73 12.46
C LYS A 72 -7.18 5.47 11.97
N ALA A 73 -8.51 5.54 11.80
CA ALA A 73 -9.28 4.44 11.22
C ALA A 73 -8.84 4.11 9.79
N TRP A 74 -8.51 5.13 8.99
CA TRP A 74 -7.95 4.98 7.65
C TRP A 74 -6.61 4.23 7.69
N PHE A 75 -5.68 4.62 8.57
CA PHE A 75 -4.39 3.93 8.73
C PHE A 75 -4.54 2.51 9.28
N ARG A 76 -5.52 2.27 10.14
CA ARG A 76 -5.82 0.91 10.61
C ARG A 76 -6.25 0.03 9.44
N GLN A 77 -7.17 0.51 8.61
CA GLN A 77 -7.60 -0.22 7.42
C GLN A 77 -6.46 -0.41 6.41
N LEU A 78 -5.61 0.61 6.21
CA LEU A 78 -4.42 0.48 5.37
C LEU A 78 -3.50 -0.62 5.88
N ALA A 79 -3.15 -0.59 7.17
CA ALA A 79 -2.27 -1.59 7.76
C ALA A 79 -2.87 -3.02 7.69
N ASP A 80 -4.18 -3.17 7.87
CA ASP A 80 -4.84 -4.48 7.73
C ASP A 80 -4.76 -5.02 6.29
N HIS A 81 -4.86 -4.14 5.28
CA HIS A 81 -4.67 -4.50 3.87
C HIS A 81 -3.20 -4.83 3.58
N GLU A 82 -2.31 -3.88 3.79
CA GLU A 82 -0.91 -3.94 3.37
C GLU A 82 -0.13 -5.05 4.07
N LEU A 83 -0.39 -5.29 5.37
CA LEU A 83 0.31 -6.35 6.11
C LEU A 83 -0.19 -7.75 5.71
N ALA A 84 -1.48 -7.90 5.38
CA ALA A 84 -2.01 -9.14 4.84
C ALA A 84 -1.48 -9.40 3.43
N GLU A 85 -1.45 -8.37 2.57
CA GLU A 85 -0.84 -8.44 1.24
C GLU A 85 0.64 -8.84 1.33
N SER A 86 1.41 -8.17 2.20
CA SER A 86 2.83 -8.46 2.39
C SER A 86 3.08 -9.93 2.74
N LYS A 87 2.27 -10.48 3.65
CA LYS A 87 2.38 -11.88 4.03
C LYS A 87 2.09 -12.82 2.86
N LEU A 88 1.04 -12.56 2.09
CA LEU A 88 0.70 -13.35 0.91
C LEU A 88 1.81 -13.29 -0.15
N MET A 89 2.43 -12.12 -0.34
CA MET A 89 3.56 -11.95 -1.25
C MET A 89 4.82 -12.70 -0.78
N GLN A 90 5.11 -12.68 0.52
CA GLN A 90 6.19 -13.47 1.13
C GLN A 90 5.97 -14.98 0.97
N ASP A 91 4.71 -15.43 0.97
CA ASP A 91 4.30 -16.81 0.69
C ASP A 91 4.36 -17.17 -0.81
N GLY A 92 4.81 -16.24 -1.67
CA GLY A 92 5.04 -16.44 -3.09
C GLY A 92 3.85 -16.13 -4.00
N ILE A 93 2.76 -15.59 -3.46
CA ILE A 93 1.62 -15.14 -4.26
C ILE A 93 2.01 -13.82 -4.95
N PRO A 94 1.86 -13.69 -6.29
CA PRO A 94 2.19 -12.44 -6.97
C PRO A 94 1.28 -11.31 -6.49
N TYR A 95 1.77 -10.06 -6.53
CA TYR A 95 1.02 -8.86 -6.15
C TYR A 95 -0.38 -8.82 -6.81
N ARG A 96 -0.40 -8.94 -8.14
CA ARG A 96 -1.61 -9.22 -8.94
C ARG A 96 -1.29 -10.32 -9.95
N LYS A 97 -2.32 -11.07 -10.36
CA LYS A 97 -2.17 -12.08 -11.42
C LYS A 97 -2.01 -11.39 -12.77
N ILE A 98 -0.98 -11.78 -13.52
CA ILE A 98 -0.74 -11.21 -14.86
C ILE A 98 -1.89 -11.50 -15.82
N GLU A 99 -2.62 -12.59 -15.60
CA GLU A 99 -3.81 -13.00 -16.34
C GLU A 99 -4.98 -12.02 -16.16
N SER A 100 -4.92 -11.12 -15.17
CA SER A 100 -5.91 -10.04 -14.96
C SER A 100 -5.64 -8.79 -15.82
N TRP A 101 -4.50 -8.75 -16.52
CA TRP A 101 -4.16 -7.64 -17.41
C TRP A 101 -5.03 -7.66 -18.66
N ASN A 102 -5.49 -6.49 -19.09
CA ASN A 102 -6.13 -6.31 -20.38
C ASN A 102 -5.67 -5.03 -21.08
N PRO A 103 -5.67 -5.00 -22.43
CA PRO A 103 -5.09 -3.90 -23.21
C PRO A 103 -5.87 -2.57 -23.11
N LYS A 104 -7.07 -2.57 -22.53
CA LYS A 104 -7.91 -1.36 -22.41
C LYS A 104 -7.86 -0.74 -21.01
N GLU A 105 -7.82 -1.58 -19.97
CA GLU A 105 -7.96 -1.18 -18.58
C GLU A 105 -6.71 -1.51 -17.74
N GLY A 106 -5.70 -2.18 -18.31
CA GLY A 106 -4.49 -2.59 -17.61
C GLY A 106 -4.73 -3.78 -16.68
N LEU A 107 -3.92 -3.90 -15.63
CA LEU A 107 -4.20 -4.83 -14.52
C LEU A 107 -5.43 -4.34 -13.78
N THR A 108 -6.48 -5.15 -13.80
CA THR A 108 -7.73 -4.85 -13.10
C THR A 108 -7.92 -5.84 -11.97
N GLY A 109 -8.52 -5.40 -10.85
CA GLY A 109 -9.00 -6.30 -9.78
C GLY A 109 -10.22 -7.13 -10.21
N ARG A 110 -10.29 -7.51 -11.50
CA ARG A 110 -11.33 -8.36 -12.08
C ARG A 110 -10.75 -9.77 -12.28
N PRO A 111 -11.61 -10.80 -12.35
CA PRO A 111 -11.14 -12.17 -12.43
C PRO A 111 -10.10 -12.42 -13.54
N PRO A 112 -9.03 -13.19 -13.24
CA PRO A 112 -8.80 -13.91 -11.99
C PRO A 112 -8.25 -13.03 -10.84
N ILE A 113 -9.02 -12.91 -9.74
CA ILE A 113 -8.73 -12.09 -8.54
C ILE A 113 -7.94 -12.87 -7.48
N GLN A 114 -6.79 -13.40 -7.86
CA GLN A 114 -6.01 -14.32 -7.01
C GLN A 114 -4.59 -13.81 -6.72
N GLY A 115 -4.36 -12.50 -6.90
CA GLY A 115 -3.15 -11.85 -6.43
C GLY A 115 -3.22 -11.52 -4.95
N ALA A 116 -2.07 -11.29 -4.33
CA ALA A 116 -1.98 -10.91 -2.92
C ALA A 116 -2.82 -9.66 -2.61
N HIS A 117 -2.80 -8.66 -3.50
CA HIS A 117 -3.56 -7.43 -3.35
C HIS A 117 -5.07 -7.65 -3.34
N ASP A 118 -5.55 -8.54 -4.21
CA ASP A 118 -6.98 -8.82 -4.36
C ASP A 118 -7.51 -9.77 -3.27
N LEU A 119 -6.62 -10.54 -2.63
CA LEU A 119 -6.94 -11.47 -1.55
C LEU A 119 -6.86 -10.84 -0.15
N ALA A 120 -6.13 -9.73 0.00
CA ALA A 120 -6.06 -8.97 1.24
C ALA A 120 -7.42 -8.30 1.58
N PRO A 121 -7.65 -7.90 2.85
CA PRO A 121 -8.80 -7.07 3.21
C PRO A 121 -8.88 -5.82 2.32
N PRO A 122 -10.06 -5.23 2.05
CA PRO A 122 -10.15 -4.08 1.16
C PRO A 122 -9.29 -2.89 1.62
N PRO A 123 -8.48 -2.28 0.74
CA PRO A 123 -7.72 -1.09 1.08
C PRO A 123 -8.67 0.07 1.41
N PRO A 124 -8.22 1.07 2.18
CA PRO A 124 -9.00 2.27 2.34
C PRO A 124 -9.12 3.02 1.00
N LYS A 125 -10.13 3.86 0.88
CA LYS A 125 -10.25 4.81 -0.23
C LYS A 125 -9.31 6.00 0.01
N ASP A 126 -9.60 7.13 -0.61
CA ASP A 126 -8.93 8.40 -0.41
C ASP A 126 -8.74 8.74 1.07
N PHE A 127 -7.55 9.24 1.41
CA PHE A 127 -7.26 9.78 2.74
C PHE A 127 -8.25 10.91 3.10
N PRO A 128 -8.80 10.95 4.33
CA PRO A 128 -9.81 11.94 4.70
C PRO A 128 -9.36 13.38 4.47
N GLU A 129 -10.25 14.18 3.87
CA GLU A 129 -10.05 15.62 3.63
C GLU A 129 -8.84 15.98 2.75
N PHE A 130 -8.23 14.99 2.08
CA PHE A 130 -7.16 15.20 1.11
C PHE A 130 -7.67 14.94 -0.30
N SER A 131 -7.59 15.97 -1.14
CA SER A 131 -7.79 15.87 -2.58
C SER A 131 -6.46 16.22 -3.24
N PRO A 132 -5.83 15.30 -3.99
CA PRO A 132 -4.65 15.65 -4.74
C PRO A 132 -4.98 16.69 -5.82
N ASP A 133 -4.04 17.58 -6.10
CA ASP A 133 -4.14 18.49 -7.24
C ASP A 133 -3.84 17.70 -8.51
N GLU A 134 -4.89 17.34 -9.24
CA GLU A 134 -4.81 16.58 -10.50
C GLU A 134 -4.10 17.34 -11.62
N THR A 135 -3.76 18.63 -11.44
CA THR A 135 -3.05 19.43 -12.46
C THR A 135 -1.53 19.28 -12.43
N LEU A 136 -0.99 18.53 -11.46
CA LEU A 136 0.45 18.30 -11.27
C LEU A 136 0.92 16.90 -11.72
N LEU A 137 0.06 16.13 -12.39
CA LEU A 137 0.34 14.81 -12.98
C LEU A 137 0.34 14.88 -14.51
#